data_AF-A0A962JPB9-F1
#
_entry.id   AF-A0A962JPB9-F1
#
_cell.length_a   1.000
_cell.length_b   1.000
_cell.length_c   1.000
_cell.angle_alpha   90.00
_cell.angle_beta   90.00
_cell.angle_gamma   90.00
#
_symmetry.space_group_name_H-M   'P 1'
#
loop_
_entity.id
_entity.type
_entity.pdbx_description
1 polymer ?
#
loop_
_entity_poly.entity_id
_entity_poly.type
_entity_poly.pdbx_seq_one_letter_code
_entity_poly.pdbx_strand_id
1 'polypeptide(L)'
;MDVYRTEEEQIEALKRWWQENGKSLLIGIVLALMAVYGYKGWENHKQSEGEAASNIYFDLMDAVSIAEQNPNDENSATINHLVAQLKTDYTNSTYAIYAALIAAKQAVVKDELTTAEQELQWALTKTEKGTSIYLITQLRLARVIFAQGGEDNAKRALALLEGPVAASHSASYEEAKGDIYVSLGRLDEARSAYLKAIADAESSGVQRPLLQIKLNDLAQGDS
;
A
#
# COMPACT_ATOMS: atom_id res chain seq x y z
N MET A 1 59.37 31.77 9.60
CA MET A 1 59.78 31.83 11.02
C MET A 1 58.52 31.60 11.82
N ASP A 2 58.36 30.37 12.30
CA ASP A 2 57.34 30.00 13.26
C ASP A 2 57.54 30.87 14.50
N VAL A 3 56.60 31.79 14.71
CA VAL A 3 56.53 32.56 15.93
C VAL A 3 55.99 31.59 16.97
N TYR A 4 56.88 31.07 17.81
CA TYR A 4 56.53 30.46 19.08
C TYR A 4 55.68 31.47 19.85
N ARG A 5 54.35 31.38 19.74
CA ARG A 5 53.46 32.06 20.68
C ARG A 5 53.77 31.48 22.04
N THR A 6 54.30 32.29 22.94
CA THR A 6 54.45 31.89 24.35
C THR A 6 53.10 31.40 24.86
N GLU A 7 53.12 30.45 25.81
CA GLU A 7 51.88 29.87 26.35
C GLU A 7 50.89 30.97 26.80
N GLU A 8 51.40 32.08 27.33
CA GLU A 8 50.61 33.26 27.70
C GLU A 8 49.87 33.90 26.52
N GLU A 9 50.51 34.09 25.37
CA GLU A 9 49.88 34.69 24.18
C GLU A 9 48.83 33.76 23.55
N GLN A 10 49.04 32.44 23.62
CA GLN A 10 48.04 31.47 23.16
C GLN A 10 46.80 31.49 24.05
N ILE A 11 46.99 31.57 25.37
CA ILE A 11 45.91 31.65 26.35
C ILE A 11 45.12 32.96 26.19
N GLU A 12 45.80 34.08 25.96
CA GLU A 12 45.11 35.36 25.71
C GLU A 12 44.30 35.35 24.41
N ALA A 13 44.84 34.78 23.32
CA ALA A 13 44.13 34.66 22.06
C ALA A 13 42.86 33.81 22.20
N LEU A 14 42.94 32.70 22.94
CA LEU A 14 41.79 31.84 23.23
C LEU A 14 40.74 32.57 24.11
N LYS A 15 41.18 33.30 25.14
CA LYS A 15 40.29 34.12 25.99
C LYS A 15 39.54 35.16 25.17
N ARG A 16 40.22 35.89 24.27
CA ARG A 16 39.60 36.90 23.42
C ARG A 16 38.59 36.28 22.44
N TRP A 17 38.98 35.19 21.77
CA TRP A 17 38.07 34.48 20.87
C TRP A 17 36.82 33.98 21.61
N TRP A 18 36.98 33.46 22.82
CA TRP A 18 35.86 33.01 23.65
C TRP A 18 34.96 34.16 24.10
N GLN A 19 35.54 35.30 24.49
CA GLN A 19 34.76 36.49 24.84
C GLN A 19 33.94 37.01 23.64
N GLU A 20 34.49 36.94 22.43
CA GLU A 20 33.83 37.40 21.21
C GLU A 20 32.80 36.39 20.67
N ASN A 21 33.11 35.09 20.68
CA ASN A 21 32.36 34.06 19.96
C ASN A 21 31.66 33.04 20.86
N GLY A 22 32.01 32.95 22.14
CA GLY A 22 31.55 31.90 23.06
C GLY A 22 30.03 31.87 23.21
N LYS A 23 29.37 33.02 23.22
CA LYS A 23 27.89 33.09 23.28
C LYS A 23 27.25 32.49 22.02
N SER A 24 27.73 32.84 20.83
CA SER A 24 27.23 32.32 19.55
C SER A 24 27.51 30.83 19.39
N LEU A 25 28.69 30.37 19.81
CA LEU A 25 29.05 28.95 19.83
C LEU A 25 28.12 28.16 20.75
N LEU A 26 27.87 28.65 21.98
CA LEU A 26 26.96 28.00 22.92
C LEU A 26 25.53 27.93 22.37
N ILE A 27 25.04 29.00 21.73
CA ILE A 27 23.72 29.01 21.07
C ILE A 27 23.69 27.96 19.94
N GLY A 28 24.72 27.90 19.11
CA GLY A 28 24.83 26.91 18.03
C GLY A 28 24.82 25.47 18.55
N ILE A 29 25.55 25.18 19.62
CA ILE A 29 25.57 23.86 20.27
C ILE A 29 24.19 23.51 20.82
N VAL A 30 23.52 24.42 21.52
CA VAL A 30 22.19 24.18 22.08
C VAL A 30 21.16 23.90 20.97
N LEU A 31 21.19 24.66 19.87
CA LEU A 31 20.32 24.43 18.71
C LEU A 31 20.59 23.06 18.06
N ALA A 32 21.85 22.68 17.90
CA ALA A 32 22.22 21.38 17.34
C ALA A 32 21.74 20.23 18.23
N LEU A 33 21.88 20.34 19.55
CA LEU A 33 21.39 19.33 20.49
C LEU A 33 19.86 19.22 20.44
N MET A 34 19.14 20.35 20.43
CA MET A 34 17.67 20.34 20.31
C MET A 34 17.21 19.66 19.01
N ALA A 35 17.88 19.93 17.89
CA ALA A 35 17.58 19.27 16.62
C ALA A 35 17.79 17.74 16.69
N VAL A 36 18.92 17.29 17.25
CA VAL A 36 19.24 15.86 17.36
C VAL A 36 18.28 15.13 18.30
N TYR A 37 18.04 15.67 19.50
CA TYR A 37 17.12 15.03 20.46
C TYR A 37 15.66 15.11 20.01
N GLY A 38 15.26 16.19 19.35
CA GLY A 38 13.94 16.31 18.72
C GLY A 38 13.74 15.23 17.66
N TYR A 39 14.72 15.04 16.76
CA TYR A 39 14.67 13.99 15.74
C TYR A 39 14.63 12.58 16.35
N LYS A 40 15.52 12.28 17.31
CA LYS A 40 15.53 10.98 18.01
C LYS A 40 14.24 10.69 18.76
N GLY A 41 13.65 11.71 19.42
CA GLY A 41 12.37 11.57 20.10
C GLY A 41 11.23 11.24 19.12
N TRP A 42 11.21 11.91 17.96
CA TRP A 42 10.26 11.62 16.89
C TRP A 42 10.45 10.21 16.30
N GLU A 43 11.70 9.79 16.06
CA GLU A 43 12.03 8.46 15.54
C GLU A 43 11.61 7.34 16.51
N ASN A 44 11.93 7.48 17.80
CA ASN A 44 11.52 6.52 18.83
C ASN A 44 10.01 6.42 18.96
N HIS A 45 9.28 7.54 18.87
CA HIS A 45 7.83 7.53 18.90
C HIS A 45 7.25 6.75 17.71
N LYS A 46 7.78 7.01 16.51
CA LYS A 46 7.38 6.28 15.29
C LYS A 46 7.69 4.78 15.36
N GLN A 47 8.82 4.41 15.96
CA GLN A 47 9.17 3.01 16.19
C GLN A 47 8.19 2.34 17.16
N SER A 48 7.91 2.97 18.30
CA SER A 48 6.96 2.45 19.29
C SER A 48 5.54 2.32 18.72
N GLU A 49 5.12 3.25 17.87
CA GLU A 49 3.84 3.19 17.15
C GLU A 49 3.80 2.01 16.18
N GLY A 50 4.90 1.78 15.43
CA GLY A 50 5.03 0.63 14.53
C GLY A 50 5.01 -0.71 15.27
N GLU A 51 5.69 -0.82 16.41
CA GLU A 51 5.68 -2.01 17.26
C GLU A 51 4.27 -2.32 17.79
N ALA A 52 3.56 -1.30 18.30
CA ALA A 52 2.19 -1.47 18.79
C ALA A 52 1.21 -1.89 17.67
N ALA A 53 1.29 -1.26 16.50
CA ALA A 53 0.51 -1.65 15.32
C ALA A 53 0.83 -3.09 14.89
N SER A 54 2.10 -3.51 14.96
CA SER A 54 2.51 -4.86 14.59
C SER A 54 1.91 -5.95 15.50
N ASN A 55 1.82 -5.68 16.81
CA ASN A 55 1.21 -6.61 17.76
C ASN A 55 -0.29 -6.80 17.48
N ILE A 56 -1.01 -5.70 17.27
CA ILE A 56 -2.45 -5.76 16.93
C ILE A 56 -2.65 -6.48 15.58
N TYR A 57 -1.76 -6.28 14.63
CA TYR A 57 -1.80 -7.00 13.36
C TYR A 57 -1.52 -8.50 13.52
N PHE A 58 -0.61 -8.88 14.41
CA PHE A 58 -0.37 -10.27 14.75
C PHE A 58 -1.63 -10.92 15.34
N ASP A 59 -2.28 -10.25 16.31
CA ASP A 59 -3.54 -10.71 16.89
C ASP A 59 -4.65 -10.83 15.85
N LEU A 60 -4.69 -9.90 14.87
CA LEU A 60 -5.61 -9.98 13.74
C LEU A 60 -5.36 -11.23 12.88
N MET A 61 -4.10 -11.58 12.63
CA MET A 61 -3.76 -12.79 11.86
C MET A 61 -4.14 -14.07 12.60
N ASP A 62 -3.96 -14.09 13.92
CA ASP A 62 -4.39 -15.22 14.75
C ASP A 62 -5.92 -15.36 14.71
N ALA A 63 -6.66 -14.27 14.92
CA ALA A 63 -8.12 -14.26 14.85
C ALA A 63 -8.66 -14.69 13.48
N VAL A 64 -8.03 -14.25 12.38
CA VAL A 64 -8.36 -14.72 11.02
C VAL A 64 -8.12 -16.21 10.87
N SER A 65 -6.98 -16.71 11.35
CA SER A 65 -6.62 -18.14 11.27
C SER A 65 -7.60 -19.02 12.06
N ILE A 66 -8.03 -18.56 13.24
CA ILE A 66 -9.05 -19.23 14.05
C ILE A 66 -10.40 -19.21 13.33
N ALA A 67 -10.80 -18.07 12.75
CA ALA A 67 -12.07 -17.94 12.03
C ALA A 67 -12.14 -18.84 10.78
N GLU A 68 -11.02 -19.04 10.07
CA GLU A 68 -10.96 -19.96 8.93
C GLU A 68 -11.16 -21.42 9.34
N GLN A 69 -10.80 -21.81 10.57
CA GLN A 69 -10.99 -23.16 11.09
C GLN A 69 -12.35 -23.36 11.76
N ASN A 70 -12.83 -22.36 12.51
CA ASN A 70 -14.08 -22.39 13.27
C ASN A 70 -14.85 -21.07 13.07
N PRO A 71 -15.59 -20.93 11.96
CA PRO A 71 -16.35 -19.71 11.69
C PRO A 71 -17.45 -19.51 12.73
N ASN A 72 -17.42 -18.37 13.43
CA ASN A 72 -18.48 -17.92 14.33
C ASN A 72 -18.53 -16.38 14.41
N ASP A 73 -19.59 -15.86 15.02
CA ASP A 73 -19.83 -14.41 15.12
C ASP A 73 -18.82 -13.71 16.03
N GLU A 74 -18.35 -14.39 17.08
CA GLU A 74 -17.36 -13.85 18.03
C GLU A 74 -16.01 -13.59 17.35
N ASN A 75 -15.55 -14.52 16.52
CA ASN A 75 -14.33 -14.40 15.73
C ASN A 75 -14.48 -13.26 14.71
N SER A 76 -15.64 -13.14 14.05
CA SER A 76 -15.91 -12.01 13.14
C SER A 76 -15.89 -10.66 13.86
N ALA A 77 -16.48 -10.58 15.05
CA ALA A 77 -16.49 -9.37 15.87
C ALA A 77 -15.06 -8.98 16.31
N THR A 78 -14.25 -9.96 16.70
CA THR A 78 -12.84 -9.75 17.09
C THR A 78 -12.03 -9.20 15.92
N ILE A 79 -12.16 -9.78 14.72
CA ILE A 79 -11.47 -9.29 13.53
C ILE A 79 -11.91 -7.87 13.20
N ASN A 80 -13.21 -7.58 13.19
CA ASN A 80 -13.73 -6.25 12.92
C ASN A 80 -13.21 -5.21 13.92
N HIS A 81 -13.11 -5.59 15.20
CA HIS A 81 -12.53 -4.73 16.24
C HIS A 81 -11.05 -4.41 15.97
N LEU A 82 -10.22 -5.42 15.71
CA LEU A 82 -8.78 -5.25 15.46
C LEU A 82 -8.52 -4.47 14.16
N VAL A 83 -9.31 -4.71 13.12
CA VAL A 83 -9.28 -3.92 11.88
C VAL A 83 -9.61 -2.45 12.17
N ALA A 84 -10.70 -2.18 12.89
CA ALA A 84 -11.10 -0.82 13.22
C ALA A 84 -10.05 -0.10 14.07
N GLN A 85 -9.44 -0.81 15.02
CA GLN A 85 -8.36 -0.29 15.86
C GLN A 85 -7.15 0.11 15.02
N LEU A 86 -6.66 -0.78 14.13
CA LEU A 86 -5.54 -0.45 13.22
C LEU A 86 -5.86 0.73 12.32
N LYS A 87 -7.07 0.77 11.74
CA LYS A 87 -7.50 1.85 10.83
C LYS A 87 -7.71 3.19 11.53
N THR A 88 -7.93 3.21 12.84
CA THR A 88 -8.18 4.44 13.61
C THR A 88 -6.91 4.91 14.28
N ASP A 89 -6.30 4.05 15.10
CA ASP A 89 -5.18 4.42 15.98
C ASP A 89 -3.86 4.46 15.22
N TYR A 90 -3.74 3.67 14.14
CA TYR A 90 -2.50 3.49 13.36
C TYR A 90 -2.72 3.75 11.87
N THR A 91 -3.57 4.74 11.55
CA THR A 91 -4.06 5.06 10.20
C THR A 91 -2.99 5.11 9.11
N ASN A 92 -1.78 5.56 9.43
CA ASN A 92 -0.68 5.75 8.47
C ASN A 92 0.29 4.55 8.40
N SER A 93 0.05 3.51 9.19
CA SER A 93 0.88 2.30 9.19
C SER A 93 0.53 1.39 8.01
N THR A 94 1.52 0.64 7.51
CA THR A 94 1.28 -0.41 6.52
C THR A 94 0.37 -1.51 7.08
N TYR A 95 0.40 -1.73 8.41
CA TYR A 95 -0.49 -2.67 9.09
C TYR A 95 -1.96 -2.29 8.97
N ALA A 96 -2.29 -1.00 9.03
CA ALA A 96 -3.66 -0.52 8.81
C ALA A 96 -4.12 -0.73 7.36
N ILE A 97 -3.23 -0.53 6.38
CA ILE A 97 -3.50 -0.84 4.97
C ILE A 97 -3.80 -2.34 4.83
N TYR A 98 -2.95 -3.21 5.38
CA TYR A 98 -3.17 -4.65 5.32
C TYR A 98 -4.45 -5.10 6.03
N ALA A 99 -4.78 -4.50 7.17
CA ALA A 99 -6.02 -4.76 7.89
C ALA A 99 -7.26 -4.47 7.02
N ALA A 100 -7.27 -3.35 6.30
CA ALA A 100 -8.33 -3.05 5.34
C ALA A 100 -8.40 -4.06 4.19
N LEU A 101 -7.26 -4.55 3.68
CA LEU A 101 -7.25 -5.61 2.65
C LEU A 101 -7.81 -6.94 3.17
N ILE A 102 -7.59 -7.25 4.45
CA ILE A 102 -8.16 -8.44 5.11
C ILE A 102 -9.67 -8.28 5.29
N ALA A 103 -10.13 -7.11 5.74
CA ALA A 103 -11.55 -6.81 5.86
C ALA A 103 -12.26 -6.91 4.50
N ALA A 104 -11.63 -6.38 3.44
CA ALA A 104 -12.14 -6.54 2.08
C ALA A 104 -12.23 -8.02 1.65
N LYS A 105 -11.21 -8.84 1.94
CA LYS A 105 -11.25 -10.29 1.66
C LYS A 105 -12.44 -10.96 2.36
N GLN A 106 -12.64 -10.65 3.64
CA GLN A 106 -13.76 -11.23 4.40
C GLN A 106 -15.11 -10.80 3.87
N ALA A 107 -15.26 -9.52 3.55
CA ALA A 107 -16.47 -9.00 2.93
C ALA A 107 -16.77 -9.71 1.60
N VAL A 108 -15.77 -9.94 0.74
CA VAL A 108 -15.95 -10.74 -0.49
C VAL A 108 -16.39 -12.17 -0.20
N VAL A 109 -15.78 -12.85 0.78
CA VAL A 109 -16.18 -14.23 1.17
C VAL A 109 -17.62 -14.28 1.68
N LYS A 110 -18.11 -13.21 2.30
CA LYS A 110 -19.48 -13.06 2.80
C LYS A 110 -20.46 -12.50 1.76
N ASP A 111 -20.03 -12.30 0.51
CA ASP A 111 -20.80 -11.66 -0.56
C ASP A 111 -21.21 -10.19 -0.27
N GLU A 112 -20.52 -9.55 0.68
CA GLU A 112 -20.72 -8.15 1.07
C GLU A 112 -19.88 -7.21 0.18
N LEU A 113 -20.12 -7.26 -1.14
CA LEU A 113 -19.27 -6.58 -2.12
C LEU A 113 -19.21 -5.05 -1.96
N THR A 114 -20.27 -4.42 -1.44
CA THR A 114 -20.27 -2.98 -1.11
C THR A 114 -19.29 -2.66 0.02
N THR A 115 -19.25 -3.50 1.06
CA THR A 115 -18.30 -3.36 2.16
C THR A 115 -16.87 -3.58 1.67
N ALA A 116 -16.65 -4.59 0.82
CA ALA A 116 -15.35 -4.85 0.21
C ALA A 116 -14.84 -3.65 -0.62
N GLU A 117 -15.72 -3.03 -1.39
CA GLU A 117 -15.41 -1.82 -2.15
C GLU A 117 -14.95 -0.68 -1.23
N GLN A 118 -15.68 -0.42 -0.14
CA GLN A 118 -15.35 0.65 0.81
C GLN A 118 -13.98 0.43 1.46
N GLU A 119 -13.69 -0.81 1.87
CA GLU A 119 -12.40 -1.18 2.47
C GLU A 119 -11.23 -1.01 1.49
N LEU A 120 -11.39 -1.43 0.25
CA LEU A 120 -10.37 -1.28 -0.80
C LEU A 120 -10.17 0.18 -1.21
N GLN A 121 -11.24 0.97 -1.29
CA GLN A 121 -11.15 2.42 -1.51
C GLN A 121 -10.37 3.09 -0.39
N TRP A 122 -10.70 2.77 0.87
CA TRP A 122 -9.98 3.28 2.03
C TRP A 122 -8.48 2.94 1.93
N ALA A 123 -8.14 1.68 1.64
CA ALA A 123 -6.75 1.25 1.49
C ALA A 123 -6.00 2.02 0.38
N LEU A 124 -6.65 2.30 -0.76
CA LEU A 124 -6.07 3.14 -1.82
C LEU A 124 -5.79 4.57 -1.34
N THR A 125 -6.65 5.17 -0.50
CA THR A 125 -6.40 6.51 0.04
C THR A 125 -5.19 6.57 0.98
N LYS A 126 -4.77 5.41 1.52
CA LYS A 126 -3.64 5.28 2.45
C LYS A 126 -2.37 4.75 1.80
N THR A 127 -2.44 4.34 0.54
CA THR A 127 -1.29 3.75 -0.17
C THR A 127 -0.73 4.72 -1.19
N GLU A 128 0.60 4.89 -1.21
CA GLU A 128 1.27 5.70 -2.21
C GLU A 128 1.03 5.16 -3.63
N LYS A 129 0.61 6.05 -4.54
CA LYS A 129 0.31 5.73 -5.94
C LYS A 129 1.52 5.12 -6.64
N GLY A 130 1.30 4.07 -7.42
CA GLY A 130 2.33 3.41 -8.22
C GLY A 130 3.15 2.35 -7.47
N THR A 131 3.03 2.25 -6.15
CA THR A 131 3.60 1.12 -5.39
C THR A 131 2.91 -0.20 -5.75
N SER A 132 3.58 -1.34 -5.55
CA SER A 132 2.97 -2.65 -5.80
C SER A 132 1.71 -2.90 -4.97
N ILE A 133 1.65 -2.41 -3.72
CA ILE A 133 0.45 -2.51 -2.88
C ILE A 133 -0.70 -1.72 -3.50
N TYR A 134 -0.43 -0.51 -4.00
CA TYR A 134 -1.45 0.32 -4.67
C TYR A 134 -2.02 -0.39 -5.89
N LEU A 135 -1.16 -0.93 -6.76
CA LEU A 135 -1.59 -1.62 -7.98
C LEU A 135 -2.39 -2.89 -7.67
N ILE A 136 -1.97 -3.69 -6.69
CA ILE A 136 -2.72 -4.87 -6.27
C ILE A 136 -4.09 -4.46 -5.70
N THR A 137 -4.14 -3.41 -4.88
CA THR A 137 -5.39 -2.92 -4.28
C THR A 137 -6.33 -2.36 -5.35
N GLN A 138 -5.81 -1.62 -6.33
CA GLN A 138 -6.58 -1.07 -7.44
C GLN A 138 -7.18 -2.18 -8.31
N LEU A 139 -6.39 -3.21 -8.63
CA LEU A 139 -6.88 -4.37 -9.36
C LEU A 139 -7.98 -5.12 -8.59
N ARG A 140 -7.80 -5.32 -7.28
CA ARG A 140 -8.81 -5.95 -6.42
C ARG A 140 -10.09 -5.11 -6.36
N LEU A 141 -9.97 -3.79 -6.24
CA LEU A 141 -11.11 -2.87 -6.24
C LEU A 141 -11.91 -2.96 -7.54
N ALA A 142 -11.23 -2.93 -8.69
CA ALA A 142 -11.87 -3.07 -9.98
C ALA A 142 -12.64 -4.41 -10.10
N ARG A 143 -12.05 -5.51 -9.63
CA ARG A 143 -12.70 -6.83 -9.62
C ARG A 143 -13.92 -6.87 -8.71
N VAL A 144 -13.86 -6.25 -7.52
CA VAL A 144 -15.00 -6.18 -6.59
C VAL A 144 -16.13 -5.34 -7.18
N ILE A 145 -15.83 -4.16 -7.73
CA ILE A 145 -16.83 -3.32 -8.40
C ILE A 145 -17.44 -4.08 -9.58
N PHE A 146 -16.63 -4.76 -10.39
CA PHE A 146 -17.13 -5.56 -11.50
C PHE A 146 -18.05 -6.71 -11.02
N ALA A 147 -17.69 -7.39 -9.93
CA ALA A 147 -18.48 -8.47 -9.35
C ALA A 147 -19.85 -8.02 -8.80
N GLN A 148 -20.01 -6.74 -8.43
CA GLN A 148 -21.32 -6.19 -8.07
C GLN A 148 -22.30 -6.17 -9.25
N GLY A 149 -21.81 -6.34 -10.48
CA GLY A 149 -22.62 -6.44 -11.69
C GLY A 149 -23.17 -5.09 -12.16
N GLY A 150 -23.77 -5.11 -13.35
CA GLY A 150 -24.34 -3.92 -14.00
C GLY A 150 -23.33 -3.16 -14.87
N GLU A 151 -23.84 -2.54 -15.93
CA GLU A 151 -23.03 -1.84 -16.94
C GLU A 151 -22.26 -0.65 -16.34
N ASP A 152 -22.88 0.10 -15.43
CA ASP A 152 -22.24 1.25 -14.78
C ASP A 152 -21.05 0.83 -13.92
N ASN A 153 -21.18 -0.26 -13.17
CA ASN A 153 -20.08 -0.81 -12.39
C ASN A 153 -18.98 -1.39 -13.28
N ALA A 154 -19.33 -2.06 -14.39
CA ALA A 154 -18.33 -2.50 -15.36
C ALA A 154 -17.53 -1.31 -15.93
N LYS A 155 -18.18 -0.20 -16.28
CA LYS A 155 -17.50 1.04 -16.72
C LYS A 155 -16.62 1.64 -15.63
N ARG A 156 -17.10 1.69 -14.37
CA ARG A 156 -16.31 2.18 -13.22
C ARG A 156 -15.08 1.31 -12.98
N ALA A 157 -15.23 -0.01 -13.03
CA ALA A 157 -14.13 -0.96 -12.89
C ALA A 157 -13.10 -0.79 -14.01
N LEU A 158 -13.55 -0.60 -15.25
CA LEU A 158 -12.67 -0.37 -16.38
C LEU A 158 -11.85 0.92 -16.21
N ALA A 159 -12.51 2.02 -15.83
CA ALA A 159 -11.85 3.31 -15.60
C ALA A 159 -10.76 3.23 -14.52
N LEU A 160 -10.93 2.38 -13.49
CA LEU A 160 -9.91 2.16 -12.48
C LEU A 160 -8.65 1.45 -13.01
N LEU A 161 -8.74 0.73 -14.13
CA LEU A 161 -7.63 -0.03 -14.70
C LEU A 161 -6.92 0.71 -15.85
N GLU A 162 -7.31 1.96 -16.13
CA GLU A 162 -6.68 2.80 -17.13
C GLU A 162 -5.33 3.36 -16.65
N GLY A 163 -4.45 3.67 -17.61
CA GLY A 163 -3.14 4.26 -17.35
C GLY A 163 -1.98 3.26 -17.37
N PRO A 164 -0.74 3.77 -17.25
CA PRO A 164 0.45 2.95 -17.26
C PRO A 164 0.55 2.10 -15.98
N VAL A 165 0.96 0.85 -16.14
CA VAL A 165 1.17 -0.11 -15.06
C VAL A 165 2.54 -0.76 -15.22
N ALA A 166 3.19 -1.10 -14.10
CA ALA A 166 4.45 -1.82 -14.14
C ALA A 166 4.28 -3.19 -14.83
N ALA A 167 5.30 -3.63 -15.59
CA ALA A 167 5.25 -4.87 -16.37
C ALA A 167 4.80 -6.09 -15.54
N SER A 168 5.26 -6.18 -14.28
CA SER A 168 4.90 -7.25 -13.34
C SER A 168 3.40 -7.36 -13.01
N HIS A 169 2.62 -6.30 -13.26
CA HIS A 169 1.18 -6.28 -13.01
C HIS A 169 0.35 -6.22 -14.31
N SER A 170 0.99 -5.91 -15.46
CA SER A 170 0.30 -5.65 -16.73
C SER A 170 -0.59 -6.81 -17.16
N ALA A 171 -0.08 -8.05 -17.13
CA ALA A 171 -0.87 -9.23 -17.50
C ALA A 171 -2.17 -9.37 -16.69
N SER A 172 -2.13 -9.12 -15.37
CA SER A 172 -3.32 -9.22 -14.50
C SER A 172 -4.31 -8.09 -14.73
N TYR A 173 -3.83 -6.90 -15.10
CA TYR A 173 -4.67 -5.75 -15.44
C TYR A 173 -5.38 -5.98 -16.77
N GLU A 174 -4.64 -6.41 -17.79
CA GLU A 174 -5.20 -6.66 -19.12
C GLU A 174 -6.17 -7.84 -19.12
N GLU A 175 -5.90 -8.88 -18.32
CA GLU A 175 -6.88 -9.95 -18.08
C GLU A 175 -8.21 -9.40 -17.53
N ALA A 176 -8.14 -8.57 -16.48
CA ALA A 176 -9.33 -8.01 -15.86
C ALA A 176 -10.08 -7.05 -16.80
N LYS A 177 -9.37 -6.25 -17.61
CA LYS A 177 -9.98 -5.43 -18.65
C LYS A 177 -10.71 -6.29 -19.68
N GLY A 178 -10.09 -7.39 -20.12
CA GLY A 178 -10.70 -8.35 -21.02
C GLY A 178 -12.03 -8.87 -20.48
N ASP A 179 -12.05 -9.36 -19.24
CA ASP A 179 -13.26 -9.87 -18.57
C ASP A 179 -14.37 -8.81 -18.53
N ILE A 180 -14.01 -7.56 -18.22
CA ILE A 180 -14.94 -6.43 -18.16
C ILE A 180 -15.45 -6.08 -19.57
N TYR A 181 -14.59 -6.05 -20.59
CA TYR A 181 -15.00 -5.80 -21.98
C TYR A 181 -15.98 -6.86 -22.49
N VAL A 182 -15.78 -8.13 -22.14
CA VAL A 182 -16.74 -9.20 -22.47
C VAL A 182 -18.12 -8.88 -21.90
N SER A 183 -18.21 -8.48 -20.63
CA SER A 183 -19.50 -8.14 -20.01
C SER A 183 -20.21 -6.94 -20.65
N LEU A 184 -19.44 -6.08 -21.31
CA LEU A 184 -19.92 -4.88 -22.01
C LEU A 184 -20.25 -5.16 -23.49
N GLY A 185 -20.08 -6.40 -23.96
CA GLY A 185 -20.25 -6.77 -25.38
C GLY A 185 -19.15 -6.21 -26.30
N ARG A 186 -18.03 -5.74 -25.73
CA ARG A 186 -16.91 -5.09 -26.43
C ARG A 186 -15.85 -6.13 -26.81
N LEU A 187 -16.23 -7.07 -27.69
CA LEU A 187 -15.47 -8.30 -27.94
C LEU A 187 -14.11 -8.05 -28.59
N ASP A 188 -13.99 -7.05 -29.47
CA ASP A 188 -12.71 -6.68 -30.10
C ASP A 188 -11.73 -6.13 -29.06
N GLU A 189 -12.19 -5.26 -28.16
CA GLU A 189 -11.36 -4.78 -27.06
C GLU A 189 -11.01 -5.89 -26.07
N ALA A 190 -11.93 -6.82 -25.80
CA ALA A 190 -11.67 -7.98 -24.97
C ALA A 190 -10.57 -8.87 -25.56
N ARG A 191 -10.65 -9.17 -26.87
CA ARG A 191 -9.64 -9.94 -27.61
C ARG A 191 -8.27 -9.26 -27.53
N SER A 192 -8.22 -7.95 -27.78
CA SER A 192 -6.98 -7.17 -27.69
C SER A 192 -6.35 -7.23 -26.30
N ALA A 193 -7.18 -7.06 -25.25
CA ALA A 193 -6.74 -7.12 -23.86
C ALA A 193 -6.19 -8.52 -23.49
N TYR A 194 -6.88 -9.60 -23.87
CA TYR A 194 -6.38 -10.96 -23.61
C TYR A 194 -5.08 -11.28 -24.34
N LEU A 195 -4.94 -10.87 -25.61
CA LEU A 195 -3.69 -11.05 -26.36
C LEU A 195 -2.52 -10.33 -25.69
N LYS A 196 -2.75 -9.09 -25.23
CA LYS A 196 -1.75 -8.34 -24.47
C LYS A 196 -1.42 -9.01 -23.15
N ALA A 197 -2.43 -9.51 -22.43
CA ALA A 197 -2.24 -10.22 -21.17
C ALA A 197 -1.37 -11.49 -21.34
N ILE A 198 -1.55 -12.23 -22.43
CA ILE A 198 -0.73 -13.40 -22.78
C ILE A 198 0.72 -12.98 -23.03
N ALA A 199 0.94 -11.99 -23.90
CA ALA A 199 2.28 -11.50 -24.22
C ALA A 199 3.03 -10.98 -22.98
N ASP A 200 2.33 -10.25 -22.11
CA ASP A 200 2.90 -9.73 -20.86
C ASP A 200 3.23 -10.85 -19.85
N ALA A 201 2.39 -11.90 -19.81
CA ALA A 201 2.64 -13.07 -18.95
C ALA A 201 3.86 -13.87 -19.43
N GLU A 202 3.96 -14.11 -20.75
CA GLU A 202 5.09 -14.81 -21.37
C GLU A 202 6.41 -14.06 -21.17
N SER A 203 6.42 -12.74 -21.37
CA SER A 203 7.62 -11.92 -21.16
C SER A 203 8.09 -11.90 -19.69
N SER A 204 7.17 -12.14 -18.76
CA SER A 204 7.44 -12.26 -17.32
C SER A 204 7.76 -13.70 -16.88
N GLY A 205 7.79 -14.67 -17.80
CA GLY A 205 8.03 -16.09 -17.50
C GLY A 205 6.88 -16.79 -16.78
N VAL A 206 5.67 -16.22 -16.78
CA VAL A 206 4.49 -16.77 -16.10
C VAL A 206 3.53 -17.35 -17.14
N GLN A 207 3.21 -18.65 -17.03
CA GLN A 207 2.18 -19.25 -17.87
C GLN A 207 0.78 -18.99 -17.29
N ARG A 208 -0.16 -18.59 -18.16
CA ARG A 208 -1.58 -18.41 -17.80
C ARG A 208 -2.50 -19.17 -18.76
N PRO A 209 -2.64 -20.50 -18.61
CA PRO A 209 -3.45 -21.32 -19.52
C PRO A 209 -4.93 -20.87 -19.62
N LEU A 210 -5.48 -20.29 -18.54
CA LEU A 210 -6.84 -19.78 -18.53
C LEU A 210 -7.07 -18.62 -19.51
N LEU A 211 -6.04 -17.81 -19.81
CA LEU A 211 -6.16 -16.72 -20.79
C LEU A 211 -6.40 -17.27 -22.21
N GLN A 212 -5.75 -18.38 -22.56
CA GLN A 212 -5.94 -19.00 -23.86
C GLN A 212 -7.36 -19.54 -24.01
N ILE A 213 -7.93 -20.10 -22.94
CA ILE A 213 -9.33 -20.57 -22.92
C ILE A 213 -10.28 -19.39 -23.13
N LYS A 214 -10.13 -18.31 -22.34
CA LYS A 214 -10.94 -17.09 -22.48
C LYS A 214 -10.89 -16.51 -23.90
N LEU A 215 -9.71 -16.48 -24.51
CA LEU A 215 -9.52 -16.01 -25.88
C LEU A 215 -10.23 -16.91 -26.91
N ASN A 216 -10.17 -18.22 -26.73
CA ASN A 216 -10.83 -19.17 -27.63
C ASN A 216 -12.35 -19.12 -27.52
N ASP A 217 -12.90 -18.88 -26.33
CA ASP A 217 -14.35 -18.75 -26.10
C ASP A 217 -14.92 -17.54 -26.84
N LEU A 218 -14.15 -16.44 -26.95
CA LEU A 218 -14.55 -15.28 -27.77
C LEU A 218 -14.72 -15.63 -29.25
N ALA A 219 -13.85 -16.48 -29.80
CA ALA A 219 -13.91 -16.87 -31.21
C ALA A 219 -15.12 -17.75 -31.53
N GLN A 220 -15.63 -18.50 -30.56
CA GLN A 220 -16.81 -19.35 -30.73
C GLN A 220 -18.13 -18.57 -30.62
N GLY A 221 -18.14 -17.43 -29.89
CA GLY A 221 -19.30 -16.54 -29.81
C GLY A 221 -19.53 -15.66 -31.05
N ASP A 222 -18.52 -15.53 -31.92
CA ASP A 222 -18.60 -14.81 -33.21
C ASP A 222 -19.18 -15.67 -34.36
N SER A 223 -19.50 -16.94 -34.10
CA SER A 223 -19.99 -17.95 -35.08
C SER A 223 -21.51 -18.14 -35.03
#